data_AF-A0A0Q7KVK0-F1
#
_entry.id   AF-A0A0Q7KVK0-F1
#
_cell.length_a   1.000
_cell.length_b   1.000
_cell.length_c   1.000
_cell.angle_alpha   90.00
_cell.angle_beta   90.00
_cell.angle_gamma   90.00
#
_symmetry.space_group_name_H-M   'P 1'
#
loop_
_entity.id
_entity.type
_entity.pdbx_description
1 polymer ?
#
loop_
_entity_poly.entity_id
_entity_poly.type
_entity_poly.pdbx_seq_one_letter_code
_entity_poly.pdbx_strand_id
1 'polypeptide(L)'
;MKSITVQIQPEKSPGIDLARLTELFTALAGRAELVQHHAFDSGTDGGADFNFTFGTRNAGELWRAIVDLIYQAPEHKTHMASASMAMCSGESGWYAYIQLFHRDPSVPVVSAPGI
;
A
#
# COMPACT_ATOMS: atom_id res chain seq x y z
N MET A 1 -9.09 -8.89 -12.66
CA MET A 1 -9.24 -7.79 -11.67
C MET A 1 -7.90 -7.55 -11.00
N LYS A 2 -7.59 -6.32 -10.60
CA LYS A 2 -6.32 -5.98 -9.95
C LYS A 2 -6.54 -5.70 -8.47
N SER A 3 -5.51 -5.89 -7.66
CA SER A 3 -5.46 -5.42 -6.28
C SER A 3 -4.19 -4.62 -6.03
N ILE A 4 -4.27 -3.60 -5.17
CA ILE A 4 -3.10 -2.92 -4.61
C ILE A 4 -3.00 -3.31 -3.14
N THR A 5 -1.84 -3.79 -2.74
CA THR A 5 -1.51 -4.07 -1.35
C THR A 5 -0.43 -3.11 -0.90
N VAL A 6 -0.67 -2.41 0.20
CA VAL A 6 0.35 -1.67 0.94
C VAL A 6 0.71 -2.48 2.18
N GLN A 7 1.94 -2.97 2.24
CA GLN A 7 2.48 -3.60 3.45
C GLN A 7 3.26 -2.58 4.25
N ILE A 8 3.08 -2.56 5.56
CA ILE A 8 3.81 -1.69 6.50
C ILE A 8 4.48 -2.56 7.56
N GLN A 9 5.76 -2.31 7.80
CA GLN A 9 6.56 -2.95 8.85
C GLN A 9 6.95 -1.91 9.90
N PRO A 10 6.17 -1.71 10.97
CA PRO A 10 6.34 -0.59 11.89
C PRO A 10 7.71 -0.53 12.56
N GLU A 11 8.33 -1.69 12.79
CA GLU A 11 9.67 -1.82 13.38
C GLU A 11 10.76 -1.13 12.54
N LYS A 12 10.54 -0.97 11.23
CA LYS A 12 11.46 -0.26 10.32
C LYS A 12 11.35 1.27 10.42
N SER A 13 10.34 1.79 11.10
CA SER A 13 10.18 3.22 11.33
C SER A 13 9.53 3.50 12.69
N PRO A 14 10.33 3.50 13.78
CA PRO A 14 9.82 3.80 15.11
C PRO A 14 9.05 5.13 15.17
N GLY A 15 7.90 5.12 15.83
CA GLY A 15 7.02 6.28 15.93
C GLY A 15 6.02 6.46 14.77
N ILE A 16 6.02 5.56 13.78
CA ILE A 16 4.95 5.53 12.78
C ILE A 16 3.58 5.39 13.45
N ASP A 17 2.67 6.31 13.13
CA ASP A 17 1.30 6.30 13.64
C ASP A 17 0.42 5.34 12.83
N LEU A 18 0.49 4.06 13.19
CA LEU A 18 -0.27 3.02 12.52
C LEU A 18 -1.78 3.16 12.71
N ALA A 19 -2.22 3.70 13.85
CA ALA A 19 -3.64 3.94 14.10
C ALA A 19 -4.17 4.97 13.09
N ARG A 20 -3.46 6.08 12.91
CA ARG A 20 -3.81 7.10 11.92
C ARG A 20 -3.79 6.55 10.50
N LEU A 21 -2.78 5.77 10.13
CA LEU A 21 -2.71 5.14 8.81
C LEU A 21 -3.88 4.18 8.58
N THR A 22 -4.28 3.42 9.59
CA THR A 22 -5.44 2.52 9.54
C THR A 22 -6.74 3.30 9.32
N GLU A 23 -6.94 4.44 9.98
CA GLU A 23 -8.08 5.32 9.73
C GLU A 23 -8.12 5.81 8.28
N LEU A 24 -6.98 6.26 7.75
CA LEU A 24 -6.89 6.75 6.37
C LEU A 24 -7.14 5.64 5.35
N PHE A 25 -6.60 4.45 5.56
CA PHE A 25 -6.89 3.29 4.72
C PHE A 25 -8.35 2.84 4.81
N THR A 26 -8.97 2.93 6.00
CA THR A 26 -10.40 2.67 6.18
C THR A 26 -11.26 3.69 5.42
N ALA A 27 -10.89 4.97 5.47
CA ALA A 27 -11.57 6.02 4.71
C ALA A 27 -11.43 5.80 3.20
N LEU A 28 -10.24 5.40 2.72
CA LEU A 28 -10.01 5.02 1.33
C LEU A 28 -10.85 3.79 0.93
N ALA A 29 -10.97 2.78 1.81
CA ALA A 29 -11.79 1.59 1.56
C ALA A 29 -13.27 1.92 1.33
N GLY A 30 -13.76 3.01 1.95
CA GLY A 30 -15.14 3.50 1.77
C GLY A 30 -15.40 4.19 0.43
N ARG A 31 -14.37 4.45 -0.39
CA ARG A 31 -14.49 5.10 -1.71
C ARG A 31 -14.92 4.08 -2.78
N ALA A 32 -16.22 3.81 -2.85
CA ALA A 32 -16.82 2.81 -3.74
C ALA A 32 -16.54 3.05 -5.24
N GLU A 33 -16.20 4.28 -5.63
CA GLU A 33 -15.77 4.62 -6.99
C GLU A 33 -14.37 4.11 -7.34
N LEU A 34 -13.52 3.88 -6.33
CA LEU A 34 -12.13 3.40 -6.49
C LEU A 34 -11.93 1.96 -6.00
N VAL A 35 -12.63 1.55 -4.94
CA VAL A 35 -12.42 0.29 -4.22
C VAL A 35 -13.66 -0.59 -4.34
N GLN A 36 -13.49 -1.80 -4.86
CA GLN A 36 -14.57 -2.79 -5.01
C GLN A 36 -14.68 -3.72 -3.81
N HIS A 37 -13.54 -4.06 -3.21
CA HIS A 37 -13.43 -4.84 -1.99
C HIS A 37 -12.09 -4.52 -1.33
N HIS A 38 -11.97 -4.77 -0.03
CA HIS A 38 -10.75 -4.57 0.72
C HIS A 38 -10.55 -5.68 1.74
N ALA A 39 -9.30 -5.88 2.17
CA ALA A 39 -8.93 -6.78 3.24
C ALA A 39 -7.74 -6.18 4.00
N PHE A 40 -7.87 -6.09 5.33
CA PHE A 40 -6.79 -5.68 6.21
C PHE A 40 -6.39 -6.87 7.07
N ASP A 41 -5.10 -7.19 7.04
CA ASP A 41 -4.53 -8.30 7.79
C ASP A 41 -3.19 -7.90 8.40
N SER A 42 -2.69 -8.73 9.31
CA SER A 42 -1.41 -8.54 9.96
C SER A 42 -0.70 -9.88 10.13
N GLY A 43 0.60 -9.90 9.87
CA GLY A 43 1.48 -11.02 10.08
C GLY A 43 2.56 -10.74 11.12
N THR A 44 3.26 -11.79 11.52
CA THR A 44 4.43 -11.70 12.43
C THR A 44 5.66 -12.43 11.86
N ASP A 45 5.58 -12.90 10.62
CA ASP A 45 6.65 -13.70 10.00
C ASP A 45 7.84 -12.81 9.62
N GLY A 46 8.86 -12.79 10.48
CA GLY A 46 10.05 -11.94 10.30
C GLY A 46 9.91 -10.51 10.83
N GLY A 47 8.92 -10.27 11.69
CA GLY A 47 8.58 -8.97 12.29
C GLY A 47 7.09 -8.67 12.11
N ALA A 48 6.56 -7.71 12.87
CA ALA A 48 5.17 -7.29 12.69
C ALA A 48 4.97 -6.64 11.31
N ASP A 49 3.99 -7.12 10.55
CA ASP A 49 3.53 -6.49 9.33
C ASP A 49 2.02 -6.24 9.33
N PHE A 50 1.61 -5.24 8.56
CA PHE A 50 0.20 -4.88 8.36
C PHE A 50 -0.02 -4.70 6.86
N ASN A 51 -0.94 -5.47 6.28
CA ASN A 51 -1.26 -5.40 4.87
C ASN A 51 -2.63 -4.74 4.68
N PHE A 52 -2.66 -3.71 3.85
CA PHE A 52 -3.88 -3.03 3.41
C PHE A 52 -4.10 -3.34 1.94
N THR A 53 -5.01 -4.25 1.65
CA THR A 53 -5.29 -4.73 0.29
C THR A 53 -6.61 -4.16 -0.23
N PHE A 54 -6.59 -3.65 -1.45
CA PHE A 54 -7.72 -3.02 -2.12
C PHE A 54 -7.89 -3.59 -3.53
N GLY A 55 -9.03 -4.22 -3.80
CA GLY A 55 -9.41 -4.65 -5.14
C GLY A 55 -10.04 -3.53 -5.95
N THR A 56 -9.64 -3.39 -7.21
CA THR A 56 -10.08 -2.29 -8.07
C THR A 56 -10.13 -2.67 -9.56
N ARG A 57 -10.92 -1.91 -10.32
CA ARG A 57 -10.88 -1.87 -11.79
C ARG A 57 -9.94 -0.80 -12.33
N ASN A 58 -9.52 0.16 -11.51
CA ASN A 58 -8.70 1.30 -11.91
C ASN A 58 -7.47 1.45 -10.99
N ALA A 59 -6.49 0.55 -11.17
CA ALA A 59 -5.29 0.50 -10.34
C ALA A 59 -4.47 1.80 -10.40
N GLY A 60 -4.35 2.42 -11.57
CA GLY A 60 -3.64 3.70 -11.72
C GLY A 60 -4.28 4.86 -10.95
N GLU A 61 -5.62 4.95 -10.91
CA GLU A 61 -6.32 5.94 -10.08
C GLU A 61 -6.21 5.64 -8.59
N LEU A 62 -6.40 4.38 -8.20
CA LEU A 62 -6.27 3.99 -6.80
C LEU A 62 -4.86 4.23 -6.28
N TRP A 63 -3.83 3.89 -7.05
CA TRP A 63 -2.45 4.12 -6.65
C TRP A 63 -2.15 5.62 -6.47
N ARG A 64 -2.61 6.47 -7.40
CA ARG A 64 -2.48 7.92 -7.23
C ARG A 64 -3.16 8.42 -5.97
N ALA A 65 -4.37 7.97 -5.68
CA ALA A 65 -5.08 8.32 -4.46
C ALA A 65 -4.31 7.89 -3.20
N ILE A 66 -3.71 6.69 -3.19
CA ILE A 66 -2.85 6.22 -2.09
C ILE A 66 -1.60 7.09 -1.96
N VAL A 67 -0.95 7.43 -3.08
CA VAL A 67 0.26 8.26 -3.06
C VAL A 67 -0.03 9.64 -2.49
N ASP A 68 -1.10 10.30 -2.94
CA ASP A 68 -1.45 11.64 -2.48
C ASP A 68 -1.89 11.65 -1.02
N LEU A 69 -2.69 10.66 -0.60
CA LEU A 69 -3.22 10.57 0.76
C LEU A 69 -2.16 10.14 1.79
N ILE A 70 -1.23 9.27 1.41
CA ILE A 70 -0.34 8.58 2.35
C ILE A 70 1.14 8.90 2.06
N TYR A 71 1.63 8.63 0.85
CA TYR A 71 3.07 8.71 0.57
C TYR A 71 3.60 10.14 0.39
N GLN A 72 2.75 11.10 0.04
CA GLN A 72 3.11 12.52 -0.05
C GLN A 72 2.64 13.35 1.13
N ALA A 73 1.78 12.81 2.00
CA ALA A 73 1.36 13.47 3.22
C ALA A 73 2.58 13.72 4.13
N PRO A 74 2.88 14.98 4.53
CA PRO A 74 4.06 15.30 5.33
C PRO A 74 4.15 14.50 6.64
N GLU A 75 3.00 14.18 7.25
CA GLU A 75 2.88 13.36 8.46
C GLU A 75 3.32 11.90 8.30
N HIS A 76 3.33 11.36 7.08
CA HIS A 76 3.56 9.94 6.83
C HIS A 76 4.73 9.66 5.90
N LYS A 77 5.08 10.60 5.03
CA LYS A 77 6.05 10.42 3.94
C LYS A 77 7.35 9.77 4.39
N THR A 78 7.99 10.28 5.45
CA THR A 78 9.26 9.73 5.95
C THR A 78 9.09 8.33 6.54
N HIS A 79 8.00 8.10 7.27
CA HIS A 79 7.72 6.80 7.88
C HIS A 79 7.43 5.74 6.82
N MET A 80 6.54 6.05 5.88
CA MET A 80 6.19 5.18 4.76
C MET A 80 7.42 4.88 3.90
N ALA A 81 8.25 5.88 3.60
CA ALA A 81 9.48 5.67 2.85
C ALA A 81 10.43 4.62 3.47
N SER A 82 10.40 4.51 4.80
CA SER A 82 11.29 3.62 5.55
C SER A 82 10.66 2.26 5.87
N ALA A 83 9.32 2.21 6.00
CA ALA A 83 8.62 1.06 6.56
C ALA A 83 7.72 0.30 5.58
N SER A 84 7.44 0.82 4.39
CA SER A 84 6.42 0.22 3.53
C SER A 84 6.93 -0.38 2.23
N MET A 85 6.08 -1.21 1.66
CA MET A 85 6.14 -1.68 0.29
C MET A 85 4.73 -1.58 -0.28
N ALA A 86 4.62 -1.36 -1.59
CA ALA A 86 3.34 -1.43 -2.28
C ALA A 86 3.48 -2.22 -3.56
N MET A 87 2.51 -3.10 -3.82
CA MET A 87 2.47 -3.97 -4.98
C MET A 87 1.10 -3.89 -5.63
N CYS A 88 1.06 -4.01 -6.96
CA CYS A 88 -0.16 -4.27 -7.71
C CYS A 88 -0.14 -5.71 -8.22
N SER A 89 -1.18 -6.48 -7.92
CA SER A 89 -1.29 -7.89 -8.28
C SER A 89 -2.47 -8.12 -9.21
N GLY A 90 -2.31 -9.04 -10.16
CA GLY A 90 -3.41 -9.59 -10.96
C GLY A 90 -4.15 -10.72 -10.24
N GLU A 91 -4.99 -11.45 -10.98
CA GLU A 91 -5.78 -12.57 -10.44
C GLU A 91 -4.91 -13.74 -9.95
N SER A 92 -3.68 -13.86 -10.45
CA SER A 92 -2.69 -14.84 -9.98
C SER A 92 -1.97 -14.40 -8.69
N GLY A 93 -2.39 -13.30 -8.06
CA GLY A 93 -1.86 -12.82 -6.79
C GLY A 93 -0.35 -12.59 -6.83
N TRP A 94 0.35 -13.10 -5.80
CA TRP A 94 1.80 -12.97 -5.60
C TRP A 94 2.67 -13.59 -6.70
N TYR A 95 2.11 -14.39 -7.62
CA TYR A 95 2.86 -14.93 -8.76
C TYR A 95 2.92 -13.96 -9.95
N ALA A 96 2.12 -12.90 -9.94
CA ALA A 96 2.04 -11.92 -11.02
C ALA A 96 1.79 -10.51 -10.46
N TYR A 97 2.71 -10.07 -9.58
CA TYR A 97 2.71 -8.71 -9.07
C TYR A 97 3.77 -7.85 -9.75
N ILE A 98 3.53 -6.55 -9.69
CA ILE A 98 4.50 -5.51 -10.00
C ILE A 98 4.71 -4.66 -8.75
N GLN A 99 5.96 -4.28 -8.51
CA GLN A 99 6.34 -3.44 -7.38
C GLN A 99 6.02 -1.98 -7.71
N LEU A 100 5.19 -1.32 -6.91
CA LEU A 100 4.84 0.09 -7.07
C LEU A 100 5.70 1.01 -6.19
N PHE A 101 6.06 0.50 -5.02
CA PHE A 101 6.90 1.20 -4.06
C PHE A 101 7.68 0.18 -3.22
N HIS A 102 8.93 0.49 -2.88
CA HIS A 102 9.73 -0.32 -1.97
C HIS A 102 10.63 0.58 -1.12
N ARG A 103 10.71 0.30 0.19
CA ARG A 103 11.58 1.04 1.12
C ARG A 103 13.07 0.98 0.78
N ASP A 104 13.53 -0.14 0.24
CA ASP A 104 14.89 -0.30 -0.29
C ASP A 104 14.94 0.27 -1.71
N PRO A 105 15.67 1.37 -1.97
CA PRO A 105 15.73 2.02 -3.26
C PRO A 105 16.48 1.20 -4.33
N SER A 106 17.19 0.13 -3.93
CA SER A 106 17.81 -0.79 -4.89
C SER A 106 16.83 -1.75 -5.55
N VAL A 107 15.62 -1.90 -4.98
CA VAL A 107 14.57 -2.74 -5.55
C VAL A 107 13.85 -1.97 -6.66
N PRO A 108 13.81 -2.50 -7.90
CA PRO A 108 13.13 -1.83 -9.02
C PRO A 108 11.63 -1.67 -8.78
N VAL A 109 11.09 -0.51 -9.16
CA VAL A 109 9.64 -0.20 -9.09
C VAL A 109 9.11 0.25 -10.45
N VAL A 110 7.82 -0.02 -10.70
CA VAL A 110 7.08 0.42 -11.89
C VAL A 110 6.28 1.67 -11.55
N SER A 111 6.31 2.66 -12.44
CA SER A 111 5.57 3.90 -12.27
C SER A 111 4.08 3.73 -12.57
N ALA A 112 3.24 4.60 -11.97
CA ALA A 112 1.78 4.58 -12.11
C ALA A 112 1.24 4.58 -13.56
N PRO A 113 1.88 5.19 -14.58
CA PRO A 113 1.43 5.08 -15.97
C PRO A 113 1.54 3.66 -16.55
N GLY A 114 2.25 2.76 -15.88
CA GLY A 114 2.46 1.38 -16.31
C GLY A 114 1.46 0.36 -15.71
N ILE A 115 0.42 0.82 -15.00
CA ILE A 115 -0.56 -0.05 -14.31
C ILE A 115 -2.01 0.22 -14.68
#